data_AF-A0A964RTR3-F1
#
_entry.id   AF-A0A964RTR3-F1
#
_cell.length_a   1.000
_cell.length_b   1.000
_cell.length_c   1.000
_cell.angle_alpha   90.00
_cell.angle_beta   90.00
_cell.angle_gamma   90.00
#
_symmetry.space_group_name_H-M   'P 1'
#
loop_
_entity.id
_entity.type
_entity.pdbx_description
1 polymer ?
#
loop_
_entity_poly.entity_id
_entity_poly.type
_entity_poly.pdbx_seq_one_letter_code
_entity_poly.pdbx_strand_id
1 'polypeptide(L)'
;MSFNQKELEKLLEESCKQLHKDFYKKFNKDIYLSAGGSKLEAFITDLQKEFETTASSFIANHKLEKDTEAKKRVFAITKFYAKKCVEDFSKI
;
A
#
# COMPACT_ATOMS: atom_id res chain seq x y z
N MET A 1 -24.50 -4.29 4.53
CA MET A 1 -23.36 -3.39 4.22
C MET A 1 -22.65 -4.00 3.03
N SER A 2 -22.59 -3.28 1.91
CA SER A 2 -22.04 -3.84 0.67
C SER A 2 -20.55 -3.55 0.62
N PHE A 3 -19.74 -4.60 0.56
CA PHE A 3 -18.31 -4.52 0.33
C PHE A 3 -18.04 -3.81 -1.00
N ASN A 4 -17.54 -2.57 -0.96
CA ASN A 4 -17.27 -1.79 -2.16
C ASN A 4 -15.80 -1.96 -2.59
N GLN A 5 -15.55 -3.04 -3.33
CA GLN A 5 -14.22 -3.38 -3.82
C GLN A 5 -13.52 -2.22 -4.54
N LYS A 6 -14.26 -1.50 -5.41
CA LYS A 6 -13.71 -0.39 -6.20
C LYS A 6 -13.18 0.75 -5.32
N GLU A 7 -13.80 0.97 -4.16
CA GLU A 7 -13.37 2.00 -3.22
C GLU A 7 -12.03 1.62 -2.58
N LEU A 8 -11.91 0.36 -2.12
CA LEU A 8 -10.65 -0.16 -1.59
C LEU A 8 -9.53 -0.09 -2.63
N GLU A 9 -9.80 -0.51 -3.87
CA GLU A 9 -8.84 -0.46 -4.96
C GLU A 9 -8.35 0.97 -5.23
N LYS A 10 -9.27 1.95 -5.22
CA LYS A 10 -8.92 3.36 -5.40
C LYS A 10 -8.06 3.87 -4.25
N LEU A 11 -8.41 3.57 -2.99
CA LEU A 11 -7.63 3.96 -1.82
C LEU A 11 -6.21 3.40 -1.86
N LEU A 12 -6.05 2.13 -2.26
CA LEU A 12 -4.75 1.48 -2.40
C LEU A 12 -3.92 2.08 -3.54
N GLU A 13 -4.55 2.42 -4.67
CA GLU A 13 -3.87 3.08 -5.78
C GLU A 13 -3.40 4.50 -5.42
N GLU A 14 -4.25 5.29 -4.74
CA GLU A 14 -3.89 6.62 -4.25
C GLU A 14 -2.76 6.55 -3.21
N SER A 15 -2.84 5.59 -2.28
CA SER A 15 -1.80 5.36 -1.28
C SER A 15 -0.47 5.00 -1.93
N CYS A 16 -0.47 4.09 -2.91
CA CYS A 16 0.73 3.74 -3.67
C CYS A 16 1.37 4.94 -4.37
N LYS A 17 0.57 5.74 -5.11
CA LYS A 17 1.06 6.95 -5.79
C LYS A 17 1.63 7.98 -4.82
N GLN A 18 0.96 8.17 -3.68
CA GLN A 18 1.42 9.09 -2.65
C GLN A 18 2.74 8.62 -2.04
N LEU A 19 2.86 7.33 -1.74
CA LEU A 19 4.07 6.72 -1.19
C LEU A 19 5.24 6.84 -2.16
N HIS A 20 5.03 6.54 -3.46
CA HIS A 20 6.01 6.79 -4.52
C HIS A 20 6.49 8.24 -4.49
N LYS A 21 5.56 9.19 -4.47
CA LYS A 21 5.88 10.63 -4.53
C LYS A 21 6.64 11.10 -3.28
N ASP A 22 6.27 10.61 -2.10
CA ASP A 22 6.95 10.93 -0.84
C ASP A 22 8.35 10.32 -0.81
N PHE A 23 8.46 9.07 -1.25
CA PHE A 23 9.73 8.37 -1.41
C PHE A 23 10.64 9.14 -2.36
N TYR A 24 10.21 9.45 -3.59
CA TYR A 24 11.02 10.26 -4.51
C TYR A 24 11.46 11.60 -3.92
N LYS A 25 10.58 12.31 -3.19
CA LYS A 25 10.98 13.57 -2.52
C LYS A 25 12.05 13.35 -1.44
N LYS A 26 11.93 12.28 -0.65
CA LYS A 26 12.91 11.89 0.37
C LYS A 26 14.25 11.57 -0.30
N PHE A 27 14.25 10.72 -1.32
CA PHE A 27 15.44 10.28 -2.01
C PHE A 27 16.11 11.35 -2.86
N ASN A 28 15.35 12.28 -3.43
CA ASN A 28 15.93 13.40 -4.17
C ASN A 28 16.60 14.43 -3.23
N LYS A 29 16.25 14.42 -1.93
CA LYS A 29 16.93 15.19 -0.89
C LYS A 29 18.10 14.43 -0.26
N ASP A 30 18.00 13.11 -0.18
CA ASP A 30 19.00 12.24 0.45
C ASP A 30 20.04 11.76 -0.57
N ILE A 31 21.08 12.58 -0.79
CA ILE A 31 22.23 12.31 -1.68
C ILE A 31 23.02 11.06 -1.23
N TYR A 32 22.73 10.50 -0.05
CA TYR A 32 23.57 9.54 0.65
C TYR A 32 23.16 8.06 0.55
N LEU A 33 22.04 7.72 -0.08
CA LEU A 33 21.59 6.32 -0.21
C LEU A 33 22.23 5.64 -1.43
N SER A 34 23.55 5.44 -1.37
CA SER A 34 24.34 4.58 -2.25
C SER A 34 24.10 3.10 -1.92
N ALA A 35 22.92 2.57 -2.26
CA ALA A 35 22.65 1.14 -2.45
C ALA A 35 21.19 0.96 -2.91
N GLY A 36 20.98 0.63 -4.19
CA GLY A 36 19.64 0.44 -4.75
C GLY A 36 18.78 -0.61 -4.01
N GLY A 37 19.42 -1.61 -3.37
CA GLY A 37 18.72 -2.62 -2.56
C GLY A 37 18.04 -2.05 -1.30
N SER A 38 18.73 -1.16 -0.57
CA SER A 38 18.19 -0.54 0.65
C SER A 38 17.02 0.41 0.37
N LYS A 39 16.93 0.96 -0.85
CA LYS A 39 15.80 1.79 -1.28
C LYS A 39 14.55 0.95 -1.47
N LEU A 40 14.65 -0.17 -2.19
CA LEU A 40 13.50 -1.04 -2.43
C LEU A 40 12.98 -1.64 -1.12
N GLU A 41 13.86 -2.08 -0.22
CA GLU A 41 13.47 -2.62 1.09
C GLU A 41 12.78 -1.58 1.98
N ALA A 42 13.30 -0.35 2.02
CA ALA A 42 12.66 0.75 2.74
C ALA A 42 11.27 1.07 2.15
N PHE A 43 11.16 1.11 0.81
CA PHE A 43 9.89 1.32 0.12
C PHE A 43 8.88 0.22 0.46
N ILE A 44 9.28 -1.05 0.40
CA ILE A 44 8.43 -2.19 0.74
C ILE A 44 7.94 -2.09 2.19
N THR A 45 8.81 -1.69 3.11
CA THR A 45 8.47 -1.56 4.53
C THR A 45 7.44 -0.45 4.78
N ASP A 46 7.66 0.73 4.19
CA ASP A 46 6.69 1.85 4.27
C ASP A 46 5.36 1.46 3.59
N LEU A 47 5.42 0.80 2.44
CA LEU A 47 4.24 0.34 1.71
C LEU A 47 3.42 -0.65 2.53
N GLN A 48 4.06 -1.63 3.16
CA GLN A 48 3.38 -2.62 4.01
C GLN A 48 2.60 -1.91 5.13
N LYS A 49 3.24 -0.98 5.85
CA LYS A 49 2.58 -0.22 6.92
C LYS A 49 1.40 0.59 6.43
N GLU A 50 1.55 1.31 5.32
CA GLU A 50 0.49 2.14 4.75
C GLU A 50 -0.71 1.28 4.30
N PHE A 51 -0.43 0.14 3.66
CA PHE A 51 -1.46 -0.75 3.16
C PHE A 51 -2.18 -1.52 4.28
N GLU A 52 -1.46 -1.94 5.33
CA GLU A 52 -2.05 -2.52 6.54
C GLU A 52 -2.95 -1.52 7.27
N THR A 53 -2.52 -0.25 7.35
CA THR A 53 -3.31 0.83 7.93
C THR A 53 -4.57 1.09 7.11
N THR A 54 -4.43 1.23 5.79
CA THR A 54 -5.55 1.44 4.86
C THR A 54 -6.56 0.31 4.92
N ALA A 55 -6.10 -0.94 4.91
CA ALA A 55 -6.96 -2.13 5.02
C ALA A 55 -7.70 -2.16 6.37
N SER A 56 -7.01 -1.88 7.47
CA SER A 56 -7.59 -1.86 8.81
C SER A 56 -8.64 -0.76 8.96
N SER A 57 -8.35 0.45 8.46
CA SER A 57 -9.30 1.56 8.43
C SER A 57 -10.52 1.24 7.56
N PHE A 58 -10.33 0.61 6.41
CA PHE A 58 -11.44 0.18 5.55
C PHE A 58 -12.34 -0.83 6.26
N ILE A 59 -11.75 -1.84 6.92
CA ILE A 59 -12.48 -2.84 7.70
C ILE A 59 -13.29 -2.18 8.81
N ALA A 60 -12.71 -1.24 9.55
CA ALA A 60 -13.40 -0.53 10.63
C ALA A 60 -14.53 0.37 10.11
N ASN A 61 -14.27 1.18 9.08
CA ASN A 61 -15.23 2.12 8.51
C ASN A 61 -16.46 1.41 7.92
N HIS A 62 -16.26 0.24 7.32
CA HIS A 62 -17.32 -0.57 6.74
C HIS A 62 -17.91 -1.62 7.70
N LYS A 63 -17.51 -1.59 8.98
CA LYS A 63 -17.91 -2.54 10.05
C LYS A 63 -17.74 -4.00 9.66
N LEU A 64 -16.68 -4.31 8.91
CA LEU A 64 -16.34 -5.65 8.44
C LEU A 64 -15.57 -6.46 9.50
N GLU A 65 -15.45 -5.93 10.72
CA GLU A 65 -14.68 -6.52 11.81
C GLU A 65 -15.16 -7.92 12.23
N LYS A 66 -16.45 -8.22 12.02
CA LYS A 66 -17.03 -9.53 12.33
C LYS A 66 -17.18 -10.42 11.09
N ASP A 67 -16.90 -9.89 9.91
CA ASP A 67 -17.05 -10.59 8.64
C ASP A 67 -15.69 -11.13 8.17
N THR A 68 -15.41 -12.38 8.54
CA THR A 68 -14.15 -13.07 8.21
C THR A 68 -13.93 -13.19 6.71
N GLU A 69 -14.99 -13.34 5.92
CA GLU A 69 -14.88 -13.46 4.47
C GLU A 69 -14.53 -12.11 3.84
N ALA A 70 -15.21 -11.04 4.25
CA ALA A 70 -14.91 -9.69 3.79
C ALA A 70 -13.48 -9.27 4.17
N LYS A 71 -13.02 -9.58 5.39
CA LYS A 71 -11.61 -9.35 5.79
C LYS A 71 -10.64 -10.08 4.88
N LYS A 72 -10.85 -11.37 4.61
CA LYS A 72 -9.99 -12.14 3.70
C LYS A 72 -9.92 -11.49 2.33
N ARG A 73 -11.06 -11.00 1.80
CA ARG A 73 -11.11 -10.28 0.52
C ARG A 73 -10.31 -8.96 0.58
N VAL A 74 -10.50 -8.15 1.62
CA VAL A 74 -9.73 -6.90 1.84
C VAL A 74 -8.23 -7.19 1.83
N PHE A 75 -7.77 -8.16 2.62
CA PHE A 75 -6.35 -8.50 2.69
C PHE A 75 -5.80 -9.08 1.37
N ALA A 76 -6.58 -9.89 0.66
CA ALA A 76 -6.19 -10.43 -0.64
C ALA A 76 -6.00 -9.33 -1.69
N ILE A 77 -6.94 -8.38 -1.77
CA ILE A 77 -6.87 -7.23 -2.67
C ILE A 77 -5.69 -6.33 -2.28
N THR A 78 -5.55 -6.03 -0.99
CA THR A 78 -4.45 -5.22 -0.46
C THR A 78 -3.10 -5.83 -0.83
N LYS A 79 -2.92 -7.14 -0.65
CA LYS A 79 -1.68 -7.86 -1.01
C LYS A 79 -1.41 -7.83 -2.52
N PHE A 80 -2.44 -7.99 -3.34
CA PHE A 80 -2.32 -7.93 -4.80
C PHE A 80 -1.85 -6.54 -5.26
N TYR A 81 -2.47 -5.48 -4.74
CA TYR A 81 -2.09 -4.10 -5.06
C TYR A 81 -0.73 -3.72 -4.50
N ALA A 82 -0.35 -4.23 -3.32
CA ALA A 82 0.98 -4.01 -2.75
C ALA A 82 2.05 -4.57 -3.68
N LYS A 83 1.88 -5.82 -4.15
CA LYS A 83 2.79 -6.44 -5.10
C LYS A 83 2.90 -5.60 -6.38
N LYS A 84 1.77 -5.19 -6.95
CA LYS A 84 1.73 -4.33 -8.15
C LYS A 84 2.47 -3.01 -7.93
N CYS A 85 2.30 -2.38 -6.77
CA CYS A 85 2.96 -1.12 -6.42
C CYS A 85 4.49 -1.26 -6.32
N VAL A 86 4.98 -2.36 -5.74
CA VAL A 86 6.42 -2.68 -5.66
C VAL A 86 7.00 -2.99 -7.03
N GLU A 87 6.27 -3.75 -7.86
CA GLU A 87 6.68 -4.05 -9.23
C GLU A 87 6.75 -2.79 -10.09
N ASP A 88 5.84 -1.83 -9.89
CA ASP A 88 5.86 -0.54 -10.56
C ASP A 88 7.06 0.31 -10.10
N PHE A 89 7.31 0.36 -8.78
CA PHE A 89 8.46 1.07 -8.22
C PHE A 89 9.80 0.48 -8.69
N SER A 90 9.92 -0.85 -8.77
CA SER A 90 11.14 -1.54 -9.22
C SER A 90 11.48 -1.30 -10.69
N LYS A 91 10.53 -0.82 -11.50
CA LYS A 91 10.74 -0.53 -12.94
C LYS A 91 11.27 0.88 -13.19
N ILE A 92 11.28 1.75 -12.18
CA ILE A 92 11.74 3.14 -12.28
C ILE A 92 13.21 3.22 -11.88
#